data_AF-A0A6A5HII3-F1
#
_entry.id   AF-A0A6A5HII3-F1
#
_cell.length_a   1.000
_cell.length_b   1.000
_cell.length_c   1.000
_cell.angle_alpha   90.00
_cell.angle_beta   90.00
_cell.angle_gamma   90.00
#
_symmetry.space_group_name_H-M   'P 1'
#
loop_
_entity.id
_entity.type
_entity.pdbx_description
1 polymer ?
#
loop_
_entity_poly.entity_id
_entity_poly.type
_entity_poly.pdbx_seq_one_letter_code
_entity_poly.pdbx_strand_id
1 'polypeptide(L)'
;MLDRETLEEVSLHITRESVEKLDEFLSSEHLKGIKMLNITTDLCPSELPLINFFQNLPRLTIGLEGKHVERRHANFIKKLADFIKNLLNSTQLQFCHLSERYTVKMERIMTEFQSRETMVPGFPNIRRFPIPGSNASSATNDAADSCRDFDNNCRDWITVNPNACDSTEYIKKSCLKSCGQCGDVDPKYDLRRLSQELTPIGFLVGKWRSEHGGKAIFPTIPKFTFGEEIEISIPDDAMQSAHALNYTAFAWSINDKDELHSEYGYISVKPNTKEVALTTVMNNGFVTVEEGPVNGNQIRFRLKDIGRISFSRDLPVHDLVREWTLLDRSTLQARLNMETLTHGMQEHTFIRYNKIEP
;
A
#
# COMPACT_ATOMS: atom_id res chain seq x y z
N MET A 1 7.85 -41.03 11.31
CA MET A 1 7.22 -40.68 10.01
C MET A 1 6.25 -39.56 10.34
N LEU A 2 6.69 -38.31 10.14
CA LEU A 2 5.89 -37.12 10.48
C LEU A 2 4.89 -36.87 9.34
N ASP A 3 3.66 -36.58 9.71
CA ASP A 3 2.51 -36.45 8.81
C ASP A 3 2.63 -35.21 7.91
N ARG A 4 2.00 -35.29 6.73
CA ARG A 4 2.16 -34.38 5.59
C ARG A 4 1.36 -33.07 5.74
N GLU A 5 1.31 -32.51 6.94
CA GLU A 5 0.80 -31.14 7.14
C GLU A 5 1.90 -30.16 6.72
N THR A 6 1.60 -29.32 5.73
CA THR A 6 2.48 -28.25 5.27
C THR A 6 2.78 -27.30 6.42
N LEU A 7 4.01 -27.33 6.94
CA LEU A 7 4.50 -26.40 7.95
C LEU A 7 4.43 -24.97 7.40
N GLU A 8 3.40 -24.22 7.79
CA GLU A 8 3.23 -22.83 7.33
C GLU A 8 4.17 -21.87 8.06
N GLU A 9 4.48 -22.14 9.33
CA GLU A 9 5.34 -21.34 10.20
C GLU A 9 6.37 -22.21 10.91
N VAL A 10 7.63 -21.77 10.90
CA VAL A 10 8.73 -22.43 11.60
C VAL A 10 9.44 -21.41 12.47
N SER A 11 9.69 -21.76 13.73
CA SER A 11 10.47 -20.94 14.66
C SER A 11 11.75 -21.66 15.05
N LEU A 12 12.90 -21.01 14.86
CA LEU A 12 14.22 -21.53 15.14
C LEU A 12 14.94 -20.65 16.16
N HIS A 13 15.63 -21.30 17.09
CA HIS A 13 16.63 -20.65 17.92
C HIS A 13 18.01 -21.06 17.46
N ILE A 14 18.79 -20.11 16.95
CA ILE A 14 20.09 -20.35 16.33
C ILE A 14 21.17 -19.84 17.25
N THR A 15 22.00 -20.75 17.72
CA THR A 15 23.23 -20.48 18.45
C THR A 15 24.46 -20.75 17.57
N ARG A 16 25.64 -20.34 18.03
CA ARG A 16 26.92 -20.61 17.35
C ARG A 16 27.17 -22.09 17.05
N GLU A 17 26.68 -22.99 17.89
CA GLU A 17 26.86 -24.44 17.70
C GLU A 17 25.89 -25.03 16.68
N SER A 18 24.73 -24.40 16.48
CA SER A 18 23.70 -24.86 15.54
C SER A 18 23.85 -24.27 14.13
N VAL A 19 24.63 -23.18 13.97
CA VAL A 19 24.71 -22.44 12.70
C VAL A 19 25.32 -23.29 11.57
N GLU A 20 26.24 -24.19 11.88
CA GLU A 20 26.86 -25.08 10.90
C GLU A 20 25.89 -26.11 10.31
N LYS A 21 24.84 -26.46 11.06
CA LYS A 21 23.78 -27.37 10.63
C LYS A 21 22.59 -26.63 10.01
N LEU A 22 22.61 -25.31 10.04
CA LEU A 22 21.51 -24.48 9.56
C LEU A 22 21.34 -24.66 8.06
N ASP A 23 22.41 -24.61 7.27
CA ASP A 23 22.31 -24.78 5.81
C ASP A 23 21.77 -26.15 5.39
N GLU A 24 22.16 -27.21 6.10
CA GLU A 24 21.64 -28.57 5.88
C GLU A 24 20.15 -28.67 6.25
N PHE A 25 19.77 -28.13 7.41
CA PHE A 25 18.38 -28.09 7.83
C PHE A 25 17.53 -27.28 6.85
N LEU A 26 18.00 -26.10 6.46
CA LEU A 26 17.33 -25.15 5.56
C LEU A 26 17.22 -25.69 4.12
N SER A 27 18.15 -26.55 3.69
CA SER A 27 18.10 -27.20 2.38
C SER A 27 17.18 -28.44 2.32
N SER A 28 16.53 -28.81 3.43
CA SER A 28 15.64 -29.97 3.50
C SER A 28 14.37 -29.78 2.67
N GLU A 29 13.96 -30.84 1.96
CA GLU A 29 12.70 -30.92 1.19
C GLU A 29 11.46 -30.55 2.03
N HIS A 30 11.55 -30.70 3.35
CA HIS A 30 10.47 -30.44 4.29
C HIS A 30 10.15 -28.94 4.45
N LEU A 31 11.05 -28.06 4.00
CA LEU A 31 10.92 -26.60 4.17
C LEU A 31 10.49 -25.88 2.88
N LYS A 32 10.28 -26.61 1.77
CA LYS A 32 9.89 -26.04 0.46
C LYS A 32 8.49 -25.40 0.42
N GLY A 33 7.74 -25.44 1.52
CA GLY A 33 6.38 -24.89 1.61
C GLY A 33 6.15 -23.88 2.75
N ILE A 34 7.22 -23.42 3.41
CA ILE A 34 7.09 -22.50 4.55
C ILE A 34 6.64 -21.12 4.07
N LYS A 35 5.65 -20.56 4.77
CA LYS A 35 5.17 -19.19 4.55
C LYS A 35 5.85 -18.18 5.47
N MET A 36 6.26 -18.60 6.67
CA MET A 36 6.90 -17.74 7.67
C MET A 36 8.03 -18.46 8.42
N LEU A 37 9.18 -17.79 8.50
CA LEU A 37 10.31 -18.24 9.33
C LEU A 37 10.62 -17.20 10.40
N ASN A 38 10.61 -17.63 11.66
CA ASN A 38 11.06 -16.83 12.80
C ASN A 38 12.40 -17.35 13.29
N ILE A 39 13.41 -16.50 13.31
CA ILE A 39 14.74 -16.79 13.83
C ILE A 39 14.96 -15.98 15.09
N THR A 40 15.40 -16.62 16.15
CA THR A 40 15.97 -15.95 17.33
C THR A 40 17.42 -16.36 17.46
N THR A 41 18.33 -15.41 17.62
CA THR A 41 19.77 -15.72 17.66
C THR A 41 20.56 -14.71 18.48
N ASP A 42 21.61 -15.19 19.16
CA ASP A 42 22.61 -14.35 19.81
C ASP A 42 23.80 -13.99 18.90
N LEU A 43 23.80 -14.52 17.67
CA LEU A 43 24.84 -14.34 16.67
C LEU A 43 24.82 -12.95 16.04
N CYS A 44 25.98 -12.55 15.52
CA CYS A 44 26.07 -11.35 14.71
C CYS A 44 25.38 -11.58 13.36
N PRO A 45 24.64 -10.61 12.79
CA PRO A 45 23.97 -10.77 11.49
C PRO A 45 24.90 -11.23 10.36
N SER A 46 26.19 -10.86 10.39
CA SER A 46 27.20 -11.31 9.42
C SER A 46 27.57 -12.80 9.51
N GLU A 47 27.23 -13.45 10.62
CA GLU A 47 27.54 -14.87 10.88
C GLU A 47 26.41 -15.80 10.45
N LEU A 48 25.25 -15.26 10.05
CA LEU A 48 24.13 -16.05 9.59
C LEU A 48 24.30 -16.40 8.10
N PRO A 49 24.34 -17.70 7.72
CA PRO A 49 24.61 -18.15 6.35
C PRO A 49 23.38 -18.04 5.44
N LEU A 50 22.79 -16.84 5.37
CA LEU A 50 21.47 -16.66 4.78
C LEU A 50 21.47 -16.23 3.30
N ILE A 51 22.65 -16.14 2.69
CA ILE A 51 22.88 -15.58 1.35
C ILE A 51 22.13 -16.35 0.25
N ASN A 52 21.98 -17.67 0.40
CA ASN A 52 21.36 -18.52 -0.63
C ASN A 52 19.91 -18.92 -0.32
N PHE A 53 19.44 -18.73 0.92
CA PHE A 53 18.18 -19.34 1.37
C PHE A 53 16.96 -18.41 1.25
N PHE A 54 17.12 -17.09 1.42
CA PHE A 54 15.98 -16.16 1.38
C PHE A 54 15.36 -15.93 0.00
N GLN A 55 15.87 -16.61 -1.02
CA GLN A 55 15.32 -16.50 -2.37
C GLN A 55 13.93 -17.12 -2.51
N ASN A 56 13.44 -17.91 -1.53
CA ASN A 56 12.16 -18.62 -1.64
C ASN A 56 11.19 -18.38 -0.46
N LEU A 57 11.48 -17.46 0.47
CA LEU A 57 10.62 -17.20 1.65
C LEU A 57 9.89 -15.85 1.53
N PRO A 58 8.55 -15.82 1.62
CA PRO A 58 7.80 -14.57 1.52
C PRO A 58 7.85 -13.73 2.81
N ARG A 59 7.97 -14.35 4.00
CA ARG A 59 7.96 -13.62 5.28
C ARG A 59 9.04 -14.13 6.24
N LEU A 60 9.74 -13.19 6.87
CA LEU A 60 10.86 -13.46 7.77
C LEU A 60 10.79 -12.58 9.01
N THR A 61 11.03 -13.17 10.18
CA THR A 61 11.27 -12.42 11.42
C THR A 61 12.62 -12.84 11.98
N ILE A 62 13.48 -11.88 12.33
CA ILE A 62 14.75 -12.15 13.02
C ILE A 62 14.78 -11.33 14.31
N GLY A 63 14.94 -12.02 15.43
CA GLY A 63 15.20 -11.47 16.75
C GLY A 63 16.66 -11.66 17.14
N LEU A 64 17.38 -10.55 17.39
CA LEU A 64 18.77 -10.57 17.84
C LEU A 64 18.81 -10.41 19.39
N GLU A 65 19.33 -11.42 20.09
CA GLU A 65 19.24 -11.56 21.56
C GLU A 65 20.58 -11.33 22.31
N GLY A 66 21.66 -10.94 21.62
CA GLY A 66 23.01 -10.91 22.19
C GLY A 66 23.46 -9.60 22.87
N LYS A 67 24.28 -9.71 23.94
CA LYS A 67 24.99 -8.61 24.64
C LYS A 67 26.28 -8.15 23.94
N HIS A 68 26.53 -8.55 22.70
CA HIS A 68 27.78 -8.22 21.98
C HIS A 68 27.88 -6.77 21.49
N VAL A 69 26.80 -6.00 21.68
CA VAL A 69 26.60 -4.65 21.13
C VAL A 69 27.47 -3.59 21.84
N GLU A 70 27.91 -3.81 23.09
CA GLU A 70 28.59 -2.77 23.86
C GLU A 70 30.08 -2.54 23.52
N ARG A 71 30.81 -3.51 22.97
CA ARG A 71 32.29 -3.37 22.82
C ARG A 71 32.77 -2.86 21.45
N ARG A 72 31.97 -2.91 20.39
CA ARG A 72 32.31 -2.37 19.05
C ARG A 72 31.06 -1.94 18.26
N HIS A 73 30.28 -1.01 18.81
CA HIS A 73 29.05 -0.48 18.21
C HIS A 73 29.15 -0.13 16.71
N ALA A 74 30.25 0.49 16.26
CA ALA A 74 30.39 0.90 14.86
C ALA A 74 30.52 -0.29 13.89
N ASN A 75 31.27 -1.33 14.28
CA ASN A 75 31.41 -2.53 13.45
C ASN A 75 30.12 -3.34 13.38
N PHE A 76 29.33 -3.35 14.45
CA PHE A 76 28.02 -4.00 14.46
C PHE A 76 27.05 -3.30 13.52
N ILE A 77 26.96 -1.96 13.58
CA ILE A 77 26.09 -1.16 12.69
C ILE A 77 26.42 -1.42 11.22
N LYS A 78 27.71 -1.42 10.85
CA LYS A 78 28.12 -1.71 9.48
C LYS A 78 27.73 -3.13 9.05
N LYS A 79 27.98 -4.13 9.91
CA LYS A 79 27.62 -5.53 9.65
C LYS A 79 26.11 -5.74 9.52
N LEU A 80 25.32 -5.04 10.34
CA LEU A 80 23.87 -5.06 10.26
C LEU A 80 23.37 -4.37 8.97
N ALA A 81 23.98 -3.24 8.59
CA ALA A 81 23.66 -2.58 7.33
C ALA A 81 23.97 -3.45 6.11
N ASP A 82 25.13 -4.11 6.09
CA ASP A 82 25.50 -5.07 5.03
C ASP A 82 24.53 -6.26 4.98
N PHE A 83 24.12 -6.76 6.15
CA PHE A 83 23.10 -7.80 6.26
C PHE A 83 21.75 -7.36 5.67
N ILE A 84 21.26 -6.16 6.02
CA ILE A 84 20.04 -5.59 5.46
C ILE A 84 20.15 -5.39 3.94
N LYS A 85 21.30 -4.91 3.43
CA LYS A 85 21.53 -4.79 1.97
C LYS A 85 21.41 -6.14 1.26
N ASN A 86 21.90 -7.21 1.88
CA ASN A 86 21.75 -8.56 1.34
C ASN A 86 20.28 -9.02 1.33
N LEU A 87 19.52 -8.71 2.39
CA LEU A 87 18.07 -9.00 2.44
C LEU A 87 17.31 -8.28 1.32
N LEU A 88 17.64 -7.01 1.06
CA LEU A 88 17.01 -6.20 0.02
C LEU A 88 17.24 -6.74 -1.40
N ASN A 89 18.27 -7.58 -1.61
CA ASN A 89 18.51 -8.25 -2.88
C ASN A 89 17.64 -9.51 -3.10
N SER A 90 16.82 -9.91 -2.11
CA SER A 90 15.88 -11.01 -2.29
C SER A 90 14.63 -10.57 -3.06
N THR A 91 14.33 -11.27 -4.17
CA THR A 91 13.17 -10.99 -5.04
C THR A 91 11.85 -11.54 -4.51
N GLN A 92 11.88 -12.49 -3.57
CA GLN A 92 10.68 -13.15 -3.03
C GLN A 92 10.31 -12.68 -1.61
N LEU A 93 11.20 -11.96 -0.93
CA LEU A 93 10.98 -11.47 0.43
C LEU A 93 9.97 -10.31 0.41
N GLN A 94 8.74 -10.56 0.86
CA GLN A 94 7.66 -9.56 0.93
C GLN A 94 7.72 -8.76 2.23
N PHE A 95 8.09 -9.41 3.33
CA PHE A 95 8.09 -8.80 4.67
C PHE A 95 9.25 -9.32 5.51
N CYS A 96 10.01 -8.40 6.14
CA CYS A 96 11.06 -8.73 7.08
C CYS A 96 10.94 -7.89 8.35
N HIS A 97 10.73 -8.53 9.50
CA HIS A 97 10.77 -7.88 10.80
C HIS A 97 12.10 -8.14 11.49
N LEU A 98 12.88 -7.08 11.73
CA LEU A 98 14.10 -7.12 12.52
C LEU A 98 13.79 -6.55 13.90
N SER A 99 13.89 -7.38 14.92
CA SER A 99 13.70 -6.99 16.31
C SER A 99 15.02 -7.13 17.08
N GLU A 100 15.33 -6.12 17.88
CA GLU A 100 16.47 -6.16 18.80
C GLU A 100 15.98 -5.87 20.21
N ARG A 101 16.53 -6.56 21.21
CA ARG A 101 16.23 -6.28 22.62
C ARG A 101 16.93 -5.01 23.16
N TYR A 102 17.70 -4.29 22.32
CA TYR A 102 18.46 -3.10 22.68
C TYR A 102 18.23 -1.96 21.68
N THR A 103 18.34 -0.70 22.15
CA THR A 103 18.09 0.50 21.34
C THR A 103 19.25 0.79 20.38
N VAL A 104 19.16 0.29 19.16
CA VAL A 104 20.03 0.75 18.07
C VAL A 104 19.51 2.08 17.52
N LYS A 105 20.38 3.09 17.46
CA LYS A 105 20.05 4.38 16.83
C LYS A 105 19.96 4.20 15.32
N MET A 106 18.73 4.16 14.79
CA MET A 106 18.45 4.03 13.36
C MET A 106 19.17 5.06 12.49
N GLU A 107 19.38 6.28 12.99
CA GLU A 107 20.14 7.34 12.30
C GLU A 107 21.54 6.86 11.84
N ARG A 108 22.21 6.03 12.63
CA ARG A 108 23.56 5.51 12.33
C ARG A 108 23.56 4.34 11.36
N ILE A 109 22.46 3.58 11.32
CA ILE A 109 22.28 2.56 10.28
C ILE A 109 22.04 3.30 8.97
N MET A 110 21.15 4.31 8.97
CA MET A 110 20.79 5.07 7.77
C MET A 110 21.97 5.76 7.09
N THR A 111 23.02 6.15 7.82
CA THR A 111 24.26 6.67 7.22
C THR A 111 24.95 5.66 6.29
N GLU A 112 24.85 4.35 6.57
CA GLU A 112 25.41 3.29 5.71
C GLU A 112 24.60 3.08 4.41
N PHE A 113 23.42 3.71 4.30
CA PHE A 113 22.54 3.67 3.13
C PHE A 113 22.48 5.01 2.38
N GLN A 114 23.31 5.99 2.75
CA GLN A 114 23.40 7.29 2.06
C GLN A 114 24.24 7.14 0.77
N SER A 115 23.65 6.56 -0.26
CA SER A 115 24.14 6.69 -1.64
C SER A 115 23.29 7.73 -2.37
N ARG A 116 23.94 8.62 -3.15
CA ARG A 116 23.23 9.64 -3.92
C ARG A 116 22.22 9.03 -4.89
N GLU A 117 22.50 7.83 -5.40
CA GLU A 117 21.67 7.09 -6.35
C GLU A 117 20.47 6.42 -5.69
N THR A 118 20.50 6.24 -4.36
CA THR A 118 19.42 5.58 -3.62
C THR A 118 18.51 6.57 -2.93
N MET A 119 18.84 7.86 -2.88
CA MET A 119 17.99 8.88 -2.27
C MET A 119 16.77 9.22 -3.13
N VAL A 120 15.62 9.40 -2.47
CA VAL A 120 14.42 9.91 -3.13
C VAL A 120 14.31 11.42 -2.90
N PRO A 121 14.32 12.26 -3.96
CA PRO A 121 14.16 13.70 -3.82
C PRO A 121 12.89 14.06 -3.03
N GLY A 122 13.01 14.95 -2.05
CA GLY A 122 11.90 15.37 -1.18
C GLY A 122 11.55 14.42 -0.02
N PHE A 123 12.15 13.22 0.04
CA PHE A 123 11.88 12.22 1.09
C PHE A 123 13.19 11.76 1.77
N PRO A 124 13.66 12.48 2.81
CA PRO A 124 14.98 12.24 3.41
C PRO A 124 15.12 10.86 4.08
N ASN A 125 14.00 10.20 4.39
CA ASN A 125 13.96 8.90 5.05
C ASN A 125 13.69 7.72 4.11
N ILE A 126 13.46 7.97 2.82
CA ILE A 126 13.17 6.90 1.84
C ILE A 126 14.42 6.62 0.99
N ARG A 127 14.68 5.34 0.73
CA ARG A 127 15.74 4.88 -0.17
C ARG A 127 15.19 3.92 -1.22
N ARG A 128 15.65 4.03 -2.47
CA ARG A 128 15.37 3.10 -3.58
C ARG A 128 16.63 2.31 -3.91
N PHE A 129 16.56 0.99 -3.84
CA PHE A 129 17.64 0.10 -4.25
C PHE A 129 17.19 -0.67 -5.49
N PRO A 130 17.95 -0.62 -6.60
CA PRO A 130 17.64 -1.44 -7.77
C PRO A 130 17.86 -2.91 -7.42
N ILE A 131 16.86 -3.75 -7.69
CA ILE A 131 16.96 -5.19 -7.48
C ILE A 131 17.71 -5.80 -8.69
N PRO A 132 18.85 -6.48 -8.49
CA PRO A 132 19.60 -7.09 -9.59
C PRO A 132 18.72 -8.09 -10.37
N GLY A 133 18.61 -7.92 -11.69
CA GLY A 133 17.81 -8.80 -12.55
C GLY A 133 16.33 -8.40 -12.72
N SER A 134 15.87 -7.37 -12.02
CA SER A 134 14.67 -6.65 -12.47
C SER A 134 15.04 -5.82 -13.71
N ASN A 135 14.31 -5.96 -14.81
CA ASN A 135 14.44 -5.09 -15.98
C ASN A 135 13.88 -3.70 -15.65
N ALA A 136 14.39 -3.05 -14.60
CA ALA A 136 14.34 -1.60 -14.51
C ALA A 136 15.52 -1.11 -15.35
N SER A 137 15.25 -0.83 -16.63
CA SER A 137 16.19 -0.10 -17.47
C SER A 137 16.59 1.17 -16.72
N SER A 138 17.82 1.19 -16.21
CA SER A 138 18.46 2.37 -15.70
C SER A 138 18.70 3.30 -16.89
N ALA A 139 17.66 4.01 -17.30
CA ALA A 139 17.79 5.15 -18.17
C ALA A 139 18.57 6.20 -17.39
N THR A 140 19.80 6.41 -17.85
CA THR A 140 20.67 7.51 -17.47
C THR A 140 19.89 8.83 -17.42
N ASN A 141 20.20 9.62 -16.40
CA ASN A 141 19.52 10.82 -15.89
C ASN A 141 19.37 12.03 -16.83
N ASP A 142 19.14 11.84 -18.13
CA ASP A 142 18.88 12.94 -19.07
C ASP A 142 17.44 12.97 -19.61
N ALA A 143 16.60 11.96 -19.31
CA ALA A 143 15.21 11.86 -19.79
C ALA A 143 14.13 12.08 -18.71
N ALA A 144 14.50 12.21 -17.43
CA ALA A 144 13.53 12.36 -16.34
C ALA A 144 12.78 13.71 -16.38
N ASP A 145 13.31 14.72 -17.08
CA ASP A 145 12.71 16.06 -17.16
C ASP A 145 11.75 16.21 -18.37
N SER A 146 11.66 15.20 -19.25
CA SER A 146 10.80 15.25 -20.44
C SER A 146 9.48 14.47 -20.30
N CYS A 147 9.37 13.56 -19.33
CA CYS A 147 8.19 12.73 -19.19
C CYS A 147 7.10 13.35 -18.32
N ARG A 148 6.30 14.21 -18.95
CA ARG A 148 5.11 14.81 -18.34
C ARG A 148 4.04 15.08 -19.38
N ASP A 149 2.83 15.32 -18.90
CA ASP A 149 1.79 15.92 -19.71
C ASP A 149 1.97 17.44 -19.71
N PHE A 150 1.90 18.04 -20.90
CA PHE A 150 2.01 19.48 -21.12
C PHE A 150 0.65 20.17 -21.11
N ASP A 151 -0.42 19.45 -21.42
CA ASP A 151 -1.78 19.92 -21.22
C ASP A 151 -2.36 19.31 -19.95
N ASN A 152 -3.10 20.13 -19.22
CA ASN A 152 -3.75 19.67 -18.01
C ASN A 152 -4.78 18.59 -18.35
N ASN A 153 -5.59 18.75 -19.39
CA ASN A 153 -6.75 17.89 -19.71
C ASN A 153 -6.39 16.49 -20.23
N CYS A 154 -5.11 16.15 -20.37
CA CYS A 154 -4.65 14.87 -20.88
C CYS A 154 -5.32 13.66 -20.21
N ARG A 155 -5.37 13.66 -18.88
CA ARG A 155 -6.04 12.60 -18.11
C ARG A 155 -7.52 12.46 -18.49
N ASP A 156 -8.22 13.57 -18.61
CA ASP A 156 -9.66 13.61 -18.86
C ASP A 156 -9.97 13.12 -20.29
N TRP A 157 -9.17 13.56 -21.27
CA TRP A 157 -9.30 13.11 -22.66
C TRP A 157 -9.05 11.62 -22.82
N ILE A 158 -8.05 11.07 -22.13
CA ILE A 158 -7.67 9.66 -22.24
C ILE A 158 -8.64 8.75 -21.49
N THR A 159 -9.23 9.23 -20.40
CA THR A 159 -10.31 8.53 -19.68
C THR A 159 -11.57 8.38 -20.56
N VAL A 160 -11.86 9.39 -21.40
CA VAL A 160 -13.05 9.39 -22.27
C VAL A 160 -12.80 8.67 -23.60
N ASN A 161 -11.62 8.85 -24.19
CA ASN A 161 -11.26 8.25 -25.47
C ASN A 161 -9.77 7.89 -25.50
N PRO A 162 -9.40 6.67 -25.09
CA PRO A 162 -8.01 6.20 -25.13
C PRO A 162 -7.38 6.28 -26.53
N ASN A 163 -8.16 6.07 -27.58
CA ASN A 163 -7.68 6.14 -28.98
C ASN A 163 -7.26 7.55 -29.42
N ALA A 164 -7.56 8.58 -28.62
CA ALA A 164 -7.12 9.95 -28.88
C ALA A 164 -5.59 10.08 -28.86
N CYS A 165 -4.90 9.19 -28.15
CA CYS A 165 -3.43 9.11 -28.13
C CYS A 165 -2.82 8.81 -29.51
N ASP A 166 -3.54 8.11 -30.38
CA ASP A 166 -3.08 7.77 -31.73
C ASP A 166 -3.74 8.62 -32.82
N SER A 167 -5.01 8.96 -32.63
CA SER A 167 -5.83 9.64 -33.65
C SER A 167 -5.72 11.16 -33.62
N THR A 168 -5.31 11.77 -32.50
CA THR A 168 -5.27 13.23 -32.35
C THR A 168 -3.85 13.72 -32.14
N GLU A 169 -3.27 14.40 -33.15
CA GLU A 169 -1.87 14.81 -33.14
C GLU A 169 -1.50 15.72 -31.95
N TYR A 170 -2.43 16.60 -31.54
CA TYR A 170 -2.22 17.46 -30.37
C TYR A 170 -2.12 16.64 -29.07
N ILE A 171 -3.05 15.71 -28.84
CA ILE A 171 -3.05 14.84 -27.63
C ILE A 171 -1.81 13.96 -27.65
N LYS A 172 -1.47 13.38 -28.81
CA LYS A 172 -0.26 12.58 -28.98
C LYS A 172 1.00 13.33 -28.56
N LYS A 173 1.11 14.63 -28.88
CA LYS A 173 2.28 15.47 -28.56
C LYS A 173 2.25 16.03 -27.13
N SER A 174 1.07 16.40 -26.63
CA SER A 174 0.92 17.08 -25.35
C SER A 174 0.71 16.13 -24.16
N CYS A 175 0.31 14.88 -24.38
CA CYS A 175 -0.07 13.93 -23.34
C CYS A 175 0.86 12.72 -23.25
N LEU A 176 2.17 12.94 -23.32
CA LEU A 176 3.18 11.87 -23.41
C LEU A 176 3.05 10.84 -22.29
N LYS A 177 2.84 11.31 -21.05
CA LYS A 177 2.77 10.44 -19.88
C LYS A 177 1.42 9.74 -19.81
N SER A 178 0.31 10.47 -19.93
CA SER A 178 -1.02 9.86 -19.87
C SER A 178 -1.27 8.90 -21.04
N CYS A 179 -0.66 9.13 -22.21
CA CYS A 179 -0.72 8.19 -23.34
C CYS A 179 0.22 6.98 -23.20
N GLY A 180 1.02 6.91 -22.11
CA GLY A 180 2.00 5.85 -21.90
C GLY A 180 3.12 5.83 -22.94
N GLN A 181 3.44 6.97 -23.56
CA GLN A 181 4.57 7.11 -24.49
C GLN A 181 5.90 7.26 -23.74
N CYS A 182 5.84 7.64 -22.47
CA CYS A 182 6.98 7.71 -21.57
C CYS A 182 6.53 7.40 -20.15
N GLY A 183 7.48 6.97 -19.31
CA GLY A 183 7.23 6.67 -17.91
C GLY A 183 6.50 5.34 -17.73
N ASP A 184 6.85 4.64 -16.67
CA ASP A 184 6.17 3.40 -16.32
C ASP A 184 4.87 3.72 -15.58
N VAL A 185 3.75 3.32 -16.17
CA VAL A 185 2.43 3.38 -15.52
C VAL A 185 2.07 1.97 -15.09
N ASP A 186 1.83 1.77 -13.79
CA ASP A 186 1.32 0.50 -13.29
C ASP A 186 -0.01 0.20 -14.01
N PRO A 187 -0.18 -1.00 -14.62
CA PRO A 187 -1.40 -1.35 -15.33
C PRO A 187 -2.67 -1.07 -14.53
N LYS A 188 -2.66 -1.25 -13.20
CA LYS A 188 -3.85 -1.03 -12.35
C LYS A 188 -4.29 0.44 -12.26
N TYR A 189 -3.50 1.37 -12.80
CA TYR A 189 -3.85 2.79 -12.91
C TYR A 189 -3.89 3.29 -14.36
N ASP A 190 -3.65 2.41 -15.33
CA ASP A 190 -3.67 2.79 -16.72
C ASP A 190 -5.10 3.04 -17.19
N LEU A 191 -5.50 4.31 -17.23
CA LEU A 191 -6.84 4.74 -17.64
C LEU A 191 -7.23 4.30 -19.05
N ARG A 192 -6.27 3.91 -19.90
CA ARG A 192 -6.56 3.33 -21.22
C ARG A 192 -7.23 1.95 -21.12
N ARG A 193 -7.05 1.26 -19.98
CA ARG A 193 -7.70 -0.02 -19.64
C ARG A 193 -9.06 0.17 -18.98
N LEU A 194 -9.46 1.39 -18.64
CA LEU A 194 -10.73 1.65 -17.97
C LEU A 194 -11.89 1.34 -18.93
N SER A 195 -12.84 0.52 -18.48
CA SER A 195 -14.05 0.22 -19.26
C SER A 195 -14.93 1.47 -19.40
N GLN A 196 -15.69 1.53 -20.50
CA GLN A 196 -16.50 2.69 -20.84
C GLN A 196 -17.57 3.00 -19.78
N GLU A 197 -18.07 1.96 -19.10
CA GLU A 197 -19.03 2.09 -18.01
C GLU A 197 -18.44 2.78 -16.78
N LEU A 198 -17.12 2.67 -16.57
CA LEU A 198 -16.41 3.24 -15.43
C LEU A 198 -15.84 4.63 -15.70
N THR A 199 -15.87 5.11 -16.95
CA THR A 199 -15.44 6.47 -17.34
C THR A 199 -15.95 7.57 -16.40
N PRO A 200 -17.23 7.59 -15.94
CA PRO A 200 -17.74 8.64 -15.04
C PRO A 200 -17.00 8.74 -13.70
N ILE A 201 -16.34 7.66 -13.26
CA ILE A 201 -15.62 7.60 -11.99
C ILE A 201 -14.09 7.45 -12.17
N GLY A 202 -13.59 7.49 -13.40
CA GLY A 202 -12.15 7.33 -13.71
C GLY A 202 -11.25 8.39 -13.06
N PHE A 203 -11.82 9.53 -12.67
CA PHE A 203 -11.11 10.57 -11.93
C PHE A 203 -10.61 10.10 -10.55
N LEU A 204 -11.26 9.08 -9.98
CA LEU A 204 -10.89 8.50 -8.68
C LEU A 204 -9.68 7.57 -8.75
N VAL A 205 -9.38 6.98 -9.91
CA VAL A 205 -8.28 6.00 -10.06
C VAL A 205 -6.95 6.61 -9.60
N GLY A 206 -6.19 5.84 -8.84
CA GLY A 206 -4.89 6.20 -8.27
C GLY A 206 -4.83 6.01 -6.76
N LYS A 207 -3.69 6.38 -6.17
CA LYS A 207 -3.51 6.41 -4.71
C LYS A 207 -3.62 7.81 -4.16
N TRP A 208 -4.35 7.95 -3.07
CA TRP A 208 -4.58 9.20 -2.38
C TRP A 208 -4.18 9.05 -0.93
N ARG A 209 -3.35 9.96 -0.43
CA ARG A 209 -2.81 9.87 0.92
C ARG A 209 -2.88 11.20 1.65
N SER A 210 -3.18 11.13 2.95
CA SER A 210 -3.08 12.24 3.87
C SER A 210 -2.42 11.76 5.16
N GLU A 211 -1.32 12.37 5.58
CA GLU A 211 -0.68 11.99 6.85
C GLU A 211 -1.40 12.59 8.07
N HIS A 212 -1.98 13.78 7.90
CA HIS A 212 -2.53 14.59 9.00
C HIS A 212 -3.83 15.33 8.64
N GLY A 213 -4.38 15.11 7.44
CA GLY A 213 -5.56 15.83 6.97
C GLY A 213 -6.89 15.28 7.46
N GLY A 214 -6.89 14.08 8.06
CA GLY A 214 -8.08 13.43 8.60
C GLY A 214 -8.48 14.00 9.95
N LYS A 215 -9.78 14.21 10.14
CA LYS A 215 -10.41 14.65 11.38
C LYS A 215 -11.58 13.73 11.68
N ALA A 216 -11.60 13.15 12.87
CA ALA A 216 -12.69 12.34 13.39
C ALA A 216 -13.39 13.08 14.53
N ILE A 217 -14.71 13.19 14.44
CA ILE A 217 -15.56 13.90 15.40
C ILE A 217 -16.85 13.11 15.55
N PHE A 218 -17.25 12.80 16.78
CA PHE A 218 -18.60 12.31 17.07
C PHE A 218 -18.91 12.62 18.53
N PRO A 219 -20.17 12.81 18.95
CA PRO A 219 -20.49 13.19 20.34
C PRO A 219 -19.94 12.24 21.41
N THR A 220 -19.77 10.96 21.09
CA THR A 220 -19.32 9.92 22.02
C THR A 220 -17.82 9.62 21.95
N ILE A 221 -17.05 10.31 21.09
CA ILE A 221 -15.61 10.09 20.95
C ILE A 221 -14.85 11.42 21.11
N PRO A 222 -13.62 11.39 21.66
CA PRO A 222 -12.75 12.56 21.60
C PRO A 222 -12.51 12.98 20.14
N LYS A 223 -12.39 14.28 19.89
CA LYS A 223 -11.95 14.75 18.58
C LYS A 223 -10.48 14.37 18.40
N PHE A 224 -10.15 13.73 17.29
CA PHE A 224 -8.77 13.41 16.96
C PHE A 224 -8.51 13.55 15.46
N THR A 225 -7.23 13.54 15.11
CA THR A 225 -6.75 13.58 13.74
C THR A 225 -6.10 12.26 13.38
N PHE A 226 -6.27 11.82 12.14
CA PHE A 226 -5.75 10.55 11.64
C PHE A 226 -5.09 10.74 10.27
N GLY A 227 -4.19 9.81 9.94
CA GLY A 227 -3.71 9.66 8.57
C GLY A 227 -4.48 8.54 7.87
N GLU A 228 -4.60 8.64 6.56
CA GLU A 228 -5.26 7.62 5.74
C GLU A 228 -4.69 7.60 4.33
N GLU A 229 -4.64 6.39 3.77
CA GLU A 229 -4.38 6.12 2.37
C GLU A 229 -5.56 5.37 1.79
N ILE A 230 -6.01 5.81 0.62
CA ILE A 230 -6.96 5.07 -0.20
C ILE A 230 -6.34 4.74 -1.55
N GLU A 231 -6.58 3.53 -2.04
CA GLU A 231 -6.21 3.10 -3.39
C GLU A 231 -7.47 2.72 -4.15
N ILE A 232 -7.63 3.32 -5.32
CA ILE A 232 -8.70 3.00 -6.26
C ILE A 232 -8.05 2.55 -7.56
N SER A 233 -8.23 1.28 -7.92
CA SER A 233 -7.50 0.67 -9.03
C SER A 233 -8.40 -0.11 -9.98
N ILE A 234 -7.95 -0.20 -11.23
CA ILE A 234 -8.57 -0.99 -12.29
C ILE A 234 -8.26 -2.46 -12.00
N PRO A 235 -9.26 -3.36 -12.02
CA PRO A 235 -9.03 -4.78 -11.78
C PRO A 235 -8.13 -5.40 -12.85
N ASP A 236 -7.53 -6.53 -12.53
CA ASP A 236 -6.75 -7.31 -13.50
C ASP A 236 -7.66 -7.89 -14.60
N ASP A 237 -7.12 -8.11 -15.80
CA ASP A 237 -7.83 -8.65 -16.97
C ASP A 237 -8.37 -10.07 -16.73
N ALA A 238 -7.80 -10.78 -15.74
CA ALA A 238 -8.31 -12.06 -15.27
C ALA A 238 -9.68 -11.94 -14.56
N MET A 239 -10.02 -10.77 -14.01
CA MET A 239 -11.30 -10.48 -13.38
C MET A 239 -12.31 -10.08 -14.46
N GLN A 240 -13.10 -11.05 -14.93
CA GLN A 240 -14.11 -10.85 -15.97
C GLN A 240 -15.28 -9.92 -15.58
N SER A 241 -15.37 -9.51 -14.30
CA SER A 241 -16.35 -8.51 -13.87
C SER A 241 -15.85 -7.10 -14.21
N ALA A 242 -15.84 -6.75 -15.49
CA ALA A 242 -15.33 -5.48 -16.05
C ALA A 242 -16.09 -4.20 -15.60
N HIS A 243 -16.90 -4.29 -14.54
CA HIS A 243 -17.86 -3.27 -14.13
C HIS A 243 -17.59 -2.68 -12.74
N ALA A 244 -16.42 -2.96 -12.14
CA ALA A 244 -16.06 -2.38 -10.86
C ALA A 244 -14.58 -2.01 -10.74
N LEU A 245 -14.28 -0.93 -10.02
CA LEU A 245 -12.95 -0.59 -9.52
C LEU A 245 -12.71 -1.26 -8.18
N ASN A 246 -11.47 -1.65 -7.90
CA ASN A 246 -11.05 -2.07 -6.57
C ASN A 246 -10.95 -0.83 -5.66
N TYR A 247 -11.33 -0.97 -4.40
CA TYR A 247 -11.20 0.06 -3.38
C TYR A 247 -10.53 -0.52 -2.14
N THR A 248 -9.49 0.15 -1.66
CA THR A 248 -8.93 -0.08 -0.34
C THR A 248 -8.76 1.24 0.40
N ALA A 249 -8.92 1.20 1.72
CA ALA A 249 -8.62 2.29 2.62
C ALA A 249 -7.90 1.75 3.85
N PHE A 250 -6.88 2.47 4.30
CA PHE A 250 -6.14 2.14 5.51
C PHE A 250 -5.90 3.43 6.30
N ALA A 251 -6.46 3.50 7.49
CA ALA A 251 -6.35 4.65 8.40
C ALA A 251 -5.49 4.30 9.62
N TRP A 252 -4.67 5.25 10.06
CA TRP A 252 -3.75 5.08 11.18
C TRP A 252 -3.74 6.28 12.13
N SER A 253 -3.41 5.99 13.39
CA SER A 253 -3.13 6.98 14.43
C SER A 253 -1.94 7.85 14.03
N ILE A 254 -2.05 9.17 14.18
CA ILE A 254 -0.92 10.06 13.85
C ILE A 254 0.27 9.84 14.80
N ASN A 255 -0.01 9.55 16.07
CA ASN A 255 1.01 9.49 17.12
C ASN A 255 1.81 8.17 17.03
N ASP A 256 1.08 7.06 17.04
CA ASP A 256 1.67 5.74 17.27
C ASP A 256 1.70 4.90 15.97
N LYS A 257 1.06 5.40 14.90
CA LYS A 257 0.89 4.71 13.60
C LYS A 257 0.14 3.38 13.68
N ASP A 258 -0.54 3.13 14.81
CA ASP A 258 -1.46 2.02 14.97
C ASP A 258 -2.61 2.10 13.95
N GLU A 259 -2.96 0.95 13.39
CA GLU A 259 -4.14 0.81 12.52
C GLU A 259 -5.40 1.19 13.31
N LEU A 260 -6.18 2.12 12.75
CA LEU A 260 -7.48 2.52 13.30
C LEU A 260 -8.61 1.80 12.58
N HIS A 261 -8.54 1.79 11.25
CA HIS A 261 -9.60 1.28 10.40
C HIS A 261 -9.04 0.84 9.06
N SER A 262 -9.58 -0.24 8.51
CA SER A 262 -9.32 -0.64 7.13
C SER A 262 -10.60 -1.07 6.43
N GLU A 263 -10.77 -0.60 5.20
CA GLU A 263 -11.90 -0.90 4.33
C GLU A 263 -11.39 -1.55 3.04
N TYR A 264 -12.09 -2.58 2.58
CA TYR A 264 -11.83 -3.25 1.32
C TYR A 264 -13.13 -3.39 0.57
N GLY A 265 -13.13 -3.14 -0.73
CA GLY A 265 -14.38 -3.10 -1.48
C GLY A 265 -14.25 -2.90 -2.97
N TYR A 266 -15.39 -2.57 -3.56
CA TYR A 266 -15.54 -2.35 -4.98
C TYR A 266 -16.45 -1.16 -5.26
N ILE A 267 -16.15 -0.41 -6.32
CA ILE A 267 -16.96 0.70 -6.82
C ILE A 267 -17.49 0.32 -8.20
N SER A 268 -18.79 0.18 -8.34
CA SER A 268 -19.44 -0.17 -9.61
C SER A 268 -20.34 0.94 -10.12
N VAL A 269 -20.51 1.02 -11.44
CA VAL A 269 -21.42 1.97 -12.08
C VAL A 269 -22.58 1.21 -12.70
N LYS A 270 -23.80 1.61 -12.38
CA LYS A 270 -24.99 1.04 -13.01
C LYS A 270 -25.02 1.42 -14.49
N PRO A 271 -25.07 0.46 -15.43
CA PRO A 271 -24.98 0.72 -16.86
C PRO A 271 -25.98 1.76 -17.36
N ASN A 272 -25.54 2.65 -18.25
CA ASN A 272 -26.33 3.73 -18.85
C ASN A 272 -26.95 4.71 -17.84
N THR A 273 -26.41 4.78 -16.63
CA THR A 273 -26.83 5.73 -15.60
C THR A 273 -25.62 6.47 -15.03
N LYS A 274 -25.88 7.37 -14.08
CA LYS A 274 -24.83 7.98 -13.24
C LYS A 274 -24.86 7.41 -11.82
N GLU A 275 -25.61 6.34 -11.57
CA GLU A 275 -25.68 5.73 -10.24
C GLU A 275 -24.45 4.87 -10.01
N VAL A 276 -23.79 5.11 -8.88
CA VAL A 276 -22.57 4.42 -8.45
C VAL A 276 -22.88 3.69 -7.15
N ALA A 277 -22.40 2.46 -7.02
CA ALA A 277 -22.48 1.69 -5.80
C ALA A 277 -21.07 1.44 -5.25
N LEU A 278 -20.89 1.65 -3.94
CA LEU A 278 -19.71 1.30 -3.17
C LEU A 278 -20.10 0.19 -2.19
N THR A 279 -19.43 -0.96 -2.29
CA THR A 279 -19.60 -2.07 -1.36
C THR A 279 -18.31 -2.30 -0.60
N THR A 280 -18.34 -2.25 0.74
CA THR A 280 -17.13 -2.41 1.55
C THR A 280 -17.30 -3.43 2.67
N VAL A 281 -16.20 -4.05 3.05
CA VAL A 281 -16.01 -4.84 4.27
C VAL A 281 -14.93 -4.18 5.11
N MET A 282 -15.13 -4.15 6.42
CA MET A 282 -14.31 -3.38 7.35
C MET A 282 -13.73 -4.27 8.45
N ASN A 283 -12.51 -3.98 8.90
CA ASN A 283 -11.83 -4.77 9.94
C ASN A 283 -12.53 -4.77 11.31
N ASN A 284 -13.36 -3.76 11.60
CA ASN A 284 -14.22 -3.69 12.79
C ASN A 284 -15.52 -4.53 12.66
N GLY A 285 -15.68 -5.27 11.57
CA GLY A 285 -16.74 -6.25 11.39
C GLY A 285 -18.05 -5.67 10.81
N PHE A 286 -17.96 -4.54 10.12
CA PHE A 286 -19.07 -3.99 9.34
C PHE A 286 -18.93 -4.30 7.85
N VAL A 287 -20.08 -4.37 7.18
CA VAL A 287 -20.20 -4.47 5.73
C VAL A 287 -21.22 -3.44 5.29
N THR A 288 -20.93 -2.61 4.30
CA THR A 288 -21.89 -1.60 3.81
C THR A 288 -22.15 -1.75 2.33
N VAL A 289 -23.38 -1.41 1.93
CA VAL A 289 -23.77 -1.13 0.56
C VAL A 289 -24.22 0.32 0.52
N GLU A 290 -23.48 1.16 -0.21
CA GLU A 290 -23.76 2.58 -0.34
C GLU A 290 -24.00 2.92 -1.82
N GLU A 291 -25.03 3.70 -2.14
CA GLU A 291 -25.36 4.07 -3.52
C GLU A 291 -25.60 5.58 -3.67
N GLY A 292 -25.26 6.13 -4.83
CA GLY A 292 -25.71 7.46 -5.22
C GLY A 292 -25.13 7.96 -6.54
N PRO A 293 -25.59 9.13 -7.02
CA PRO A 293 -25.21 9.61 -8.32
C PRO A 293 -23.82 10.27 -8.33
N VAL A 294 -23.08 10.06 -9.42
CA VAL A 294 -21.92 10.88 -9.78
C VAL A 294 -22.37 12.13 -10.54
N ASN A 295 -21.96 13.30 -10.05
CA ASN A 295 -22.27 14.60 -10.62
C ASN A 295 -20.96 15.38 -10.84
N GLY A 296 -20.43 15.29 -12.07
CA GLY A 296 -19.13 15.87 -12.41
C GLY A 296 -18.02 15.21 -11.59
N ASN A 297 -17.39 15.99 -10.71
CA ASN A 297 -16.25 15.57 -9.90
C ASN A 297 -16.66 15.12 -8.49
N GLN A 298 -17.96 14.96 -8.24
CA GLN A 298 -18.50 14.61 -6.94
C GLN A 298 -19.33 13.33 -7.00
N ILE A 299 -19.19 12.47 -5.99
CA ILE A 299 -20.10 11.36 -5.72
C ILE A 299 -20.62 11.51 -4.30
N ARG A 300 -21.94 11.36 -4.14
CA ARG A 300 -22.58 11.36 -2.83
C ARG A 300 -23.35 10.07 -2.63
N PHE A 301 -22.76 9.16 -1.89
CA PHE A 301 -23.36 7.89 -1.52
C PHE A 301 -24.27 8.05 -0.30
N ARG A 302 -25.31 7.23 -0.25
CA ARG A 302 -26.13 6.99 0.93
C ARG A 302 -26.20 5.50 1.21
N LEU A 303 -26.17 5.14 2.48
CA LEU A 303 -26.33 3.76 2.93
C LEU A 303 -27.65 3.17 2.40
N LYS A 304 -27.56 1.97 1.85
CA LYS A 304 -28.70 1.14 1.46
C LYS A 304 -28.85 -0.05 2.39
N ASP A 305 -27.74 -0.64 2.76
CA ASP A 305 -27.71 -1.78 3.68
C ASP A 305 -26.42 -1.79 4.50
N ILE A 306 -26.52 -2.34 5.71
CA ILE A 306 -25.40 -2.48 6.63
C ILE A 306 -25.48 -3.81 7.38
N GLY A 307 -24.46 -4.63 7.15
CA GLY A 307 -24.20 -5.85 7.89
C GLY A 307 -23.23 -5.60 9.03
N ARG A 308 -23.38 -6.37 10.11
CA ARG A 308 -22.46 -6.32 11.24
C ARG A 308 -22.33 -7.71 11.87
N ILE A 309 -21.10 -8.08 12.23
CA ILE A 309 -20.86 -9.29 13.02
C ILE A 309 -21.48 -9.18 14.43
N SER A 310 -21.98 -10.30 14.95
CA SER A 310 -22.78 -10.34 16.19
C SER A 310 -22.01 -9.92 17.45
N PHE A 311 -20.68 -9.98 17.42
CA PHE A 311 -19.79 -9.70 18.55
C PHE A 311 -18.92 -8.44 18.35
N SER A 312 -19.22 -7.61 17.34
CA SER A 312 -18.58 -6.30 17.24
C SER A 312 -18.97 -5.46 18.47
N ARG A 313 -18.09 -4.54 18.87
CA ARG A 313 -18.26 -3.72 20.08
C ARG A 313 -18.70 -2.28 19.80
N ASP A 314 -18.64 -1.84 18.54
CA ASP A 314 -18.94 -0.46 18.17
C ASP A 314 -20.43 -0.17 18.32
N LEU A 315 -20.83 1.09 18.44
CA LEU A 315 -22.26 1.42 18.43
C LEU A 315 -22.88 1.06 17.07
N PRO A 316 -24.15 0.62 17.03
CA PRO A 316 -24.82 0.32 15.77
C PRO A 316 -24.99 1.62 14.97
N VAL A 317 -24.31 1.66 13.83
CA VAL A 317 -24.52 2.65 12.78
C VAL A 317 -25.88 2.39 12.14
N HIS A 318 -26.70 3.43 12.02
CA HIS A 318 -28.06 3.36 11.48
C HIS A 318 -28.13 3.86 10.04
N ASP A 319 -27.46 4.97 9.73
CA ASP A 319 -27.38 5.53 8.36
C ASP A 319 -25.99 6.17 8.14
N LEU A 320 -25.56 6.23 6.88
CA LEU A 320 -24.31 6.84 6.43
C LEU A 320 -24.54 7.68 5.18
N VAL A 321 -23.86 8.82 5.11
CA VAL A 321 -23.74 9.61 3.87
C VAL A 321 -22.27 9.90 3.64
N ARG A 322 -21.70 9.26 2.61
CA ARG A 322 -20.32 9.46 2.17
C ARG A 322 -20.29 10.38 0.96
N GLU A 323 -19.47 11.41 1.00
CA GLU A 323 -19.28 12.35 -0.11
C GLU A 323 -17.81 12.42 -0.49
N TRP A 324 -17.51 12.16 -1.76
CA TRP A 324 -16.20 12.32 -2.36
C TRP A 324 -16.27 13.42 -3.40
N THR A 325 -15.38 14.41 -3.30
CA THR A 325 -15.30 15.54 -4.23
C THR A 325 -13.86 15.75 -4.66
N LEU A 326 -13.58 15.60 -5.95
CA LEU A 326 -12.31 15.98 -6.53
C LEU A 326 -12.27 17.51 -6.70
N LEU A 327 -11.49 18.17 -5.84
CA LEU A 327 -11.40 19.64 -5.80
C LEU A 327 -10.51 20.15 -6.94
N ASP A 328 -9.42 19.43 -7.20
CA ASP A 328 -8.49 19.66 -8.30
C ASP A 328 -7.80 18.33 -8.67
N ARG A 329 -6.88 18.34 -9.64
CA ARG A 329 -6.21 17.13 -10.18
C ARG A 329 -5.48 16.29 -9.14
N SER A 330 -5.04 16.91 -8.06
CA SER A 330 -4.23 16.31 -7.01
C SER A 330 -4.93 16.23 -5.67
N THR A 331 -6.10 16.87 -5.50
CA THR A 331 -6.76 16.98 -4.20
C THR A 331 -8.14 16.34 -4.21
N LEU A 332 -8.28 15.22 -3.49
CA LEU A 332 -9.57 14.59 -3.21
C LEU A 332 -10.01 14.95 -1.80
N GLN A 333 -11.28 15.33 -1.64
CA GLN A 333 -11.91 15.54 -0.34
C GLN A 333 -12.93 14.42 -0.08
N ALA A 334 -12.85 13.79 1.09
CA ALA A 334 -13.87 12.87 1.57
C ALA A 334 -14.52 13.40 2.86
N ARG A 335 -15.84 13.23 2.94
CA ARG A 335 -16.65 13.48 4.12
C ARG A 335 -17.53 12.28 4.39
N LEU A 336 -17.63 11.88 5.64
CA LEU A 336 -18.55 10.86 6.09
C LEU A 336 -19.43 11.44 7.18
N ASN A 337 -20.73 11.50 6.93
CA ASN A 337 -21.71 11.72 7.97
C ASN A 337 -22.28 10.38 8.42
N MET A 338 -22.57 10.28 9.70
CA MET A 338 -23.07 9.07 10.35
C MET A 338 -24.25 9.41 11.24
N GLU A 339 -25.22 8.50 11.24
CA GLU A 339 -26.35 8.46 12.17
C GLU A 339 -26.28 7.17 12.99
N THR A 340 -26.62 7.27 14.27
CA THR A 340 -26.74 6.13 15.19
C THR A 340 -28.13 6.15 15.81
N LEU A 341 -28.50 5.11 16.55
CA LEU A 341 -29.79 5.07 17.25
C LEU A 341 -30.01 6.24 18.24
N THR A 342 -28.94 6.85 18.75
CA THR A 342 -29.00 7.89 19.77
C THR A 342 -28.64 9.29 19.26
N HIS A 343 -28.10 9.39 18.04
CA HIS A 343 -27.65 10.67 17.47
C HIS A 343 -28.01 10.72 15.99
N GLY A 344 -28.72 11.78 15.58
CA GLY A 344 -29.06 12.04 14.20
C GLY A 344 -27.84 12.26 13.29
N MET A 345 -28.08 12.26 11.98
CA MET A 345 -27.05 12.43 10.94
C MET A 345 -26.16 13.66 11.18
N GLN A 346 -24.87 13.42 11.36
CA GLN A 346 -23.87 14.48 11.59
C GLN A 346 -22.49 14.04 11.10
N GLU A 347 -21.57 15.00 10.96
CA GLU A 347 -20.21 14.72 10.49
C GLU A 347 -19.47 13.79 11.45
N HIS A 348 -18.96 12.68 10.89
CA HIS A 348 -18.13 11.72 11.59
C HIS A 348 -16.66 11.89 11.21
N THR A 349 -16.37 11.92 9.91
CA THR A 349 -15.01 12.15 9.41
C THR A 349 -14.98 13.17 8.27
N PHE A 350 -13.87 13.90 8.23
CA PHE A 350 -13.49 14.79 7.14
C PHE A 350 -12.01 14.58 6.84
N ILE A 351 -11.66 14.48 5.57
CA ILE A 351 -10.26 14.33 5.15
C ILE A 351 -10.04 14.91 3.76
N ARG A 352 -8.84 15.49 3.57
CA ARG A 352 -8.32 15.88 2.26
C ARG A 352 -7.03 15.10 1.98
N TYR A 353 -7.01 14.44 0.84
CA TYR A 353 -5.88 13.66 0.36
C TYR A 353 -5.15 14.38 -0.76
N ASN A 354 -3.86 14.10 -0.87
CA ASN A 354 -3.08 14.40 -2.06
C ASN A 354 -2.91 13.11 -2.89
N LYS A 355 -3.01 13.20 -4.21
CA LYS A 355 -2.67 12.11 -5.11
C LYS A 355 -1.16 11.84 -5.06
N ILE A 356 -0.78 10.60 -4.78
CA ILE A 356 0.62 10.16 -4.70
C ILE A 356 1.01 9.23 -5.85
N GLU A 357 0.05 8.52 -6.43
CA GLU A 357 0.24 7.71 -7.65
C GLU A 357 -0.90 8.01 -8.65
N PRO A 358 -0.60 8.05 -9.97
CA PRO A 358 -1.57 8.33 -11.04
C PRO A 358 -2.78 7.42 -11.01
#